data_AF-A0A3M1QZH3-F1
#
_entry.id   AF-A0A3M1QZH3-F1
#
_cell.length_a   1.000
_cell.length_b   1.000
_cell.length_c   1.000
_cell.angle_alpha   90.00
_cell.angle_beta   90.00
_cell.angle_gamma   90.00
#
_symmetry.space_group_name_H-M   'P 1'
#
loop_
_entity.id
_entity.type
_entity.pdbx_description
1 polymer ?
#
loop_
_entity_poly.entity_id
_entity_poly.type
_entity_poly.pdbx_seq_one_letter_code
_entity_poly.pdbx_strand_id
1 'polypeptide(L)'
;MGSILVRAIFLLLSSFVGYELGPQLVSHPWAAFWGMGGALLLATVVIFLEQKLRSMSPKMIVGAIIGLFLSLILANLLTYSLMLIPLANTGVSFALAVGINLIAVYLGTMLGAQKGKEFQLADYRKIFHSSLEGENAKILDTSVIIDGRIADICETGFLEGVLVVPQFILKELQQIADSSDSLKRNRGRRGLE
;
A
#
# COMPACT_ATOMS: atom_id res chain seq x y z
N MET A 1 -4.32 20.43 22.71
CA MET A 1 -5.60 20.90 23.29
C MET A 1 -6.79 20.65 22.37
N GLY A 2 -6.73 20.94 21.07
CA GLY A 2 -7.88 20.76 20.15
C GLY A 2 -8.47 19.34 20.08
N SER A 3 -7.65 18.29 20.10
CA SER A 3 -8.16 16.90 20.03
C SER A 3 -8.94 16.44 21.26
N ILE A 4 -8.65 16.98 22.44
CA ILE A 4 -9.37 16.65 23.67
C ILE A 4 -10.75 17.30 23.67
N LEU A 5 -10.83 18.56 23.19
CA LEU A 5 -12.09 19.29 23.07
C LEU A 5 -13.05 18.58 22.08
N VAL A 6 -12.55 18.13 20.93
CA VAL A 6 -13.34 17.37 19.96
C VAL A 6 -13.87 16.06 20.54
N ARG A 7 -13.05 15.32 21.30
CA ARG A 7 -13.46 14.07 21.97
C ARG A 7 -14.53 14.32 23.05
N ALA A 8 -14.39 15.40 23.82
CA ALA A 8 -15.38 15.77 24.83
C ALA A 8 -16.73 16.13 24.19
N ILE A 9 -16.72 16.89 23.09
CA ILE A 9 -17.93 17.21 22.32
C ILE A 9 -18.56 15.93 21.76
N PHE A 10 -17.76 15.01 21.20
CA PHE A 10 -18.27 13.74 20.68
C PHE A 10 -18.91 12.85 21.75
N LEU A 11 -18.34 12.80 22.96
CA LEU A 11 -18.93 12.08 24.08
C LEU A 11 -20.26 12.69 24.51
N LEU A 12 -20.34 14.03 24.60
CA LEU A 12 -21.57 14.73 24.95
C LEU A 12 -22.67 14.52 23.92
N LEU A 13 -22.34 14.62 22.62
CA LEU A 13 -23.30 14.38 21.53
C LEU A 13 -23.76 12.92 21.51
N SER A 14 -22.85 11.96 21.62
CA SER A 14 -23.19 10.53 21.67
C SER A 14 -24.07 10.20 22.87
N SER A 15 -23.77 10.76 24.04
CA SER A 15 -24.55 10.60 25.26
C SER A 15 -25.96 11.17 25.11
N PHE A 16 -26.10 12.36 24.49
CA PHE A 16 -27.39 12.99 24.23
C PHE A 16 -28.23 12.15 23.25
N VAL A 17 -27.63 11.70 22.15
CA VAL A 17 -28.29 10.82 21.17
C VAL A 17 -28.72 9.49 21.81
N GLY A 18 -27.86 8.91 22.67
CA GLY A 18 -28.19 7.69 23.41
C GLY A 18 -29.36 7.85 24.38
N TYR A 19 -29.46 9.00 25.04
CA TYR A 19 -30.56 9.32 25.95
C TYR A 19 -31.90 9.40 25.20
N GLU A 20 -31.92 10.03 24.02
CA GLU A 20 -33.12 10.17 23.18
C GLU A 20 -33.55 8.84 22.51
N LEU A 21 -32.58 8.02 22.07
CA LEU A 21 -32.86 6.74 21.42
C LEU A 21 -33.24 5.62 22.40
N GLY A 22 -32.78 5.68 23.65
CA GLY A 22 -33.03 4.65 24.67
C GLY A 22 -34.51 4.27 24.82
N PRO A 23 -35.43 5.23 25.04
CA PRO A 23 -36.87 4.97 25.16
C PRO A 23 -37.53 4.42 23.89
N GLN A 24 -36.93 4.65 22.72
CA GLN A 24 -37.46 4.15 21.45
C GLN A 24 -37.10 2.67 21.20
N LEU A 25 -35.98 2.22 21.78
CA LEU A 25 -35.48 0.85 21.64
C LEU A 25 -36.07 -0.11 22.68
N VAL A 26 -36.30 0.38 23.90
CA VAL A 26 -36.78 -0.45 25.02
C VAL A 26 -37.90 0.28 25.75
N SER A 27 -39.07 -0.34 25.84
CA SER A 27 -40.21 0.14 26.63
C SER A 27 -39.99 -0.12 28.13
N HIS A 28 -39.02 0.57 28.72
CA HIS A 28 -38.73 0.53 30.16
C HIS A 28 -38.61 1.94 30.75
N PRO A 29 -39.07 2.20 31.98
CA PRO A 29 -39.02 3.54 32.60
C PRO A 29 -37.61 4.16 32.70
N TRP A 30 -36.57 3.33 32.71
CA TRP A 30 -35.16 3.77 32.79
C TRP A 30 -34.42 3.65 31.46
N ALA A 31 -35.13 3.35 30.36
CA ALA A 31 -34.52 3.09 29.06
C ALA A 31 -33.64 4.24 28.56
N ALA A 32 -33.96 5.50 28.90
CA ALA A 32 -33.12 6.66 28.60
C ALA A 32 -31.74 6.58 29.26
N PHE A 33 -31.66 6.14 30.52
CA PHE A 33 -30.39 5.96 31.23
C PHE A 33 -29.57 4.79 30.69
N TRP A 34 -30.23 3.68 30.32
CA TRP A 34 -29.56 2.54 29.68
C TRP A 34 -29.03 2.92 28.29
N GLY A 35 -29.79 3.69 27.51
CA GLY A 35 -29.37 4.20 26.21
C GLY A 35 -28.19 5.16 26.31
N MET A 36 -28.23 6.09 27.28
CA MET A 36 -27.12 7.00 27.57
C MET A 36 -25.85 6.24 27.98
N GLY A 37 -25.99 5.26 28.89
CA GLY A 37 -24.88 4.42 29.34
C GLY A 37 -24.27 3.59 28.21
N GLY A 38 -25.10 2.98 27.36
CA GLY A 38 -24.66 2.23 26.19
C GLY A 38 -23.93 3.10 25.16
N ALA A 39 -24.46 4.30 24.88
CA ALA A 39 -23.83 5.23 23.97
C ALA A 39 -22.49 5.77 24.49
N LEU A 40 -22.37 6.05 25.80
CA LEU A 40 -21.10 6.43 26.42
C LEU A 40 -20.06 5.32 26.30
N LEU A 41 -20.46 4.07 26.53
CA LEU A 41 -19.59 2.90 26.40
C LEU A 41 -19.07 2.78 24.96
N LEU A 42 -19.98 2.83 23.99
CA LEU A 42 -19.64 2.78 22.56
C LEU A 42 -18.72 3.94 22.16
N ALA A 43 -19.03 5.16 22.57
CA ALA A 43 -18.22 6.33 22.25
C ALA A 43 -16.81 6.23 22.87
N THR A 44 -16.68 5.67 24.06
CA THR A 44 -15.38 5.41 24.70
C THR A 44 -14.57 4.39 23.91
N VAL A 45 -15.21 3.29 23.46
CA VAL A 45 -14.58 2.28 22.59
C VAL A 45 -14.12 2.91 21.27
N VAL A 46 -14.95 3.76 20.65
CA VAL A 46 -14.59 4.46 19.41
C VAL A 46 -13.39 5.38 19.61
N ILE A 47 -13.32 6.14 20.71
CA ILE A 47 -12.16 6.99 21.03
C ILE A 47 -10.91 6.14 21.25
N PHE A 48 -11.02 5.00 21.92
CA PHE A 48 -9.89 4.09 22.12
C PHE A 48 -9.39 3.52 20.78
N LEU A 49 -10.30 3.12 19.89
CA LEU A 49 -9.96 2.67 18.55
C LEU A 49 -9.31 3.79 17.73
N GLU A 50 -9.85 5.02 17.75
CA GLU A 50 -9.26 6.19 17.07
C GLU A 50 -7.81 6.43 17.50
N GLN A 51 -7.55 6.37 18.81
CA GLN A 51 -6.19 6.51 19.35
C GLN A 51 -5.25 5.42 18.84
N LYS A 52 -5.72 4.17 18.78
CA LYS A 52 -4.91 3.05 18.31
C LYS A 52 -4.65 3.14 16.80
N LEU A 53 -5.67 3.48 16.01
CA LEU A 53 -5.55 3.69 14.56
C LEU A 53 -4.60 4.84 14.22
N ARG A 54 -4.56 5.91 15.03
CA ARG A 54 -3.63 7.04 14.82
C ARG A 54 -2.15 6.65 14.84
N SER A 55 -1.82 5.57 15.54
CA SER A 55 -0.44 5.06 15.62
C SER A 55 -0.06 4.15 14.44
N MET A 56 -1.04 3.80 13.59
CA MET A 56 -0.83 2.93 12.45
C MET A 56 -0.39 3.72 11.22
N SER A 57 0.61 3.21 10.51
CA SER A 57 1.00 3.70 9.18
C SER A 57 -0.19 3.61 8.21
N PRO A 58 -0.39 4.61 7.33
CA PRO A 58 -1.45 4.59 6.31
C PRO A 58 -1.45 3.32 5.46
N LYS A 59 -0.25 2.76 5.17
CA LYS A 59 -0.11 1.52 4.40
C LYS A 59 -0.70 0.30 5.11
N MET A 60 -0.59 0.25 6.44
CA MET A 60 -1.21 -0.80 7.25
C MET A 60 -2.73 -0.68 7.22
N ILE A 61 -3.26 0.55 7.24
CA ILE A 61 -4.71 0.79 7.16
C ILE A 61 -5.25 0.32 5.81
N VAL A 62 -4.59 0.70 4.70
CA VAL A 62 -4.98 0.25 3.36
C VAL A 62 -4.90 -1.27 3.24
N GLY A 63 -3.81 -1.87 3.72
CA GLY A 63 -3.66 -3.33 3.72
C GLY A 63 -4.74 -4.03 4.56
N ALA A 64 -5.09 -3.49 5.73
CA ALA A 64 -6.15 -4.03 6.58
C ALA A 64 -7.52 -3.96 5.91
N ILE A 65 -7.83 -2.86 5.21
CA ILE A 65 -9.08 -2.69 4.46
C ILE A 65 -9.16 -3.71 3.31
N ILE A 66 -8.10 -3.84 2.52
CA ILE A 66 -8.05 -4.82 1.41
C ILE A 66 -8.20 -6.25 1.96
N GLY A 67 -7.46 -6.57 3.03
CA GLY A 67 -7.55 -7.87 3.69
C GLY A 67 -8.94 -8.17 4.25
N LEU A 68 -9.62 -7.18 4.83
CA LEU A 68 -11.00 -7.31 5.28
C LEU A 68 -11.91 -7.68 4.11
N PHE A 69 -11.90 -6.90 3.03
CA PHE A 69 -12.77 -7.15 1.88
C PHE A 69 -12.49 -8.51 1.24
N LEU A 70 -11.23 -8.84 1.02
CA LEU A 70 -10.84 -10.10 0.39
C LEU A 70 -11.26 -11.30 1.25
N SER A 71 -11.01 -11.24 2.56
CA SER A 71 -11.40 -12.31 3.49
C SER A 71 -12.91 -12.47 3.60
N LEU A 72 -13.69 -11.38 3.55
CA LEU A 72 -15.15 -11.43 3.61
C LEU A 72 -15.74 -12.04 2.34
N ILE A 73 -15.17 -11.72 1.17
CA ILE A 73 -15.55 -12.36 -0.10
C ILE A 73 -15.29 -13.86 0.01
N LEU A 74 -14.08 -14.28 0.41
CA LEU A 74 -13.75 -15.70 0.55
C LEU A 74 -14.63 -16.41 1.59
N ALA A 75 -14.91 -15.76 2.72
CA ALA A 75 -15.77 -16.31 3.77
C ALA A 75 -17.20 -16.53 3.29
N ASN A 76 -17.74 -15.58 2.51
CA ASN A 76 -19.08 -15.70 1.96
C ASN A 76 -19.17 -16.80 0.90
N LEU A 77 -18.14 -16.93 0.04
CA LEU A 77 -18.03 -18.06 -0.90
C LEU A 77 -18.00 -19.41 -0.16
N LEU A 78 -17.22 -19.51 0.92
CA LEU A 78 -17.16 -20.73 1.74
C LEU A 78 -18.50 -21.02 2.42
N THR A 79 -19.17 -19.99 2.92
CA THR A 79 -20.47 -20.11 3.58
C THR A 79 -21.54 -20.60 2.59
N TYR A 80 -21.52 -20.13 1.34
CA TYR A 80 -22.43 -20.60 0.29
C TYR A 80 -22.24 -22.10 0.01
N SER A 81 -20.99 -22.56 -0.09
CA SER A 81 -20.68 -23.99 -0.25
C SER A 81 -21.17 -24.85 0.93
N LEU A 82 -21.13 -24.31 2.16
CA LEU A 82 -21.62 -25.02 3.35
C LEU A 82 -23.15 -25.09 3.42
N MET A 83 -23.85 -24.11 2.87
CA MET A 83 -25.32 -24.10 2.80
C MET A 83 -25.89 -25.15 1.83
N LEU A 84 -25.06 -25.68 0.91
CA LEU A 84 -25.44 -26.79 0.04
C LEU A 84 -25.45 -28.15 0.77
N ILE A 85 -24.82 -28.23 1.94
CA ILE A 85 -24.85 -29.43 2.77
C ILE A 85 -26.16 -29.39 3.57
N PRO A 86 -27.04 -30.40 3.47
CA PRO A 86 -28.29 -30.43 4.21
C PRO A 86 -28.00 -30.71 5.69
N LEU A 87 -27.61 -29.68 6.43
CA LEU A 87 -27.55 -29.73 7.89
C LEU A 87 -28.97 -29.74 8.44
N ALA A 88 -29.28 -30.75 9.24
CA ALA A 88 -30.61 -30.96 9.83
C ALA A 88 -31.06 -29.85 10.80
N ASN A 89 -30.17 -28.95 11.22
CA ASN A 89 -30.45 -27.89 12.18
C ASN A 89 -30.05 -26.51 11.63
N THR A 90 -31.06 -25.68 11.36
CA THR A 90 -30.90 -24.31 10.85
C THR A 90 -30.11 -23.39 11.79
N GLY A 91 -30.19 -23.61 13.11
CA GLY A 91 -29.43 -22.85 14.09
C GLY A 91 -27.93 -23.12 14.02
N VAL A 92 -27.54 -24.36 13.73
CA VAL A 92 -26.12 -24.74 13.60
C VAL A 92 -25.53 -24.14 12.33
N SER A 93 -26.25 -24.18 11.20
CA SER A 93 -25.81 -23.56 9.94
C SER A 93 -25.62 -22.05 10.08
N PHE A 94 -26.52 -21.37 10.78
CA PHE A 94 -26.40 -19.94 11.07
C PHE A 94 -25.18 -19.64 11.96
N ALA A 95 -25.00 -20.39 13.05
CA ALA A 95 -23.87 -20.21 13.95
C ALA A 95 -22.53 -20.45 13.24
N LEU A 96 -22.44 -21.46 12.37
CA LEU A 96 -21.26 -21.72 11.56
C LEU A 96 -20.98 -20.60 10.56
N ALA A 97 -22.01 -20.10 9.87
CA ALA A 97 -21.87 -18.98 8.94
C ALA A 97 -21.32 -17.73 9.66
N VAL A 98 -21.88 -17.37 10.81
CA VAL A 98 -21.41 -16.24 11.63
C VAL A 98 -19.99 -16.48 12.12
N GLY A 99 -19.69 -17.68 12.63
CA GLY A 99 -18.36 -18.04 13.12
C GLY A 99 -17.28 -17.93 12.05
N ILE A 100 -17.55 -18.45 10.84
CA ILE A 100 -16.62 -18.37 9.71
C ILE A 100 -16.36 -16.92 9.31
N ASN A 101 -17.41 -16.11 9.20
CA ASN A 101 -17.25 -14.69 8.84
C ASN A 101 -16.46 -13.92 9.91
N LEU A 102 -16.72 -14.16 11.20
CA LEU A 102 -15.96 -13.54 12.29
C LEU A 102 -14.48 -13.89 12.26
N ILE A 103 -14.16 -15.18 12.10
CA ILE A 103 -12.78 -15.66 12.00
C ILE A 103 -12.10 -15.05 10.77
N ALA A 104 -12.79 -15.06 9.62
CA ALA A 104 -12.24 -14.52 8.39
C ALA A 104 -11.96 -13.03 8.46
N VAL A 105 -12.88 -12.22 9.01
CA VAL A 105 -12.67 -10.78 9.21
C VAL A 105 -11.47 -10.52 10.10
N TYR A 106 -11.34 -11.25 11.21
CA TYR A 106 -10.19 -11.09 12.11
C TYR A 106 -8.87 -11.45 11.43
N LEU A 107 -8.81 -12.60 10.76
CA LEU A 107 -7.59 -13.05 10.07
C LEU A 107 -7.24 -12.13 8.90
N GLY A 108 -8.23 -11.76 8.07
CA GLY A 108 -8.05 -10.90 6.92
C GLY A 108 -7.56 -9.50 7.27
N THR A 109 -8.17 -8.88 8.28
CA THR A 109 -7.73 -7.57 8.77
C THR A 109 -6.33 -7.63 9.36
N MET A 110 -6.00 -8.65 10.16
CA MET A 110 -4.69 -8.77 10.80
C MET A 110 -3.57 -9.07 9.80
N LEU A 111 -3.78 -10.03 8.90
CA LEU A 111 -2.84 -10.36 7.83
C LEU A 111 -2.67 -9.20 6.86
N GLY A 112 -3.79 -8.53 6.50
CA GLY A 112 -3.79 -7.34 5.67
C GLY A 112 -3.02 -6.18 6.30
N ALA A 113 -3.19 -5.94 7.61
CA ALA A 113 -2.46 -4.91 8.34
C ALA A 113 -0.95 -5.21 8.38
N GLN A 114 -0.57 -6.46 8.66
CA GLN A 114 0.82 -6.90 8.72
C GLN A 114 1.51 -6.79 7.36
N LYS A 115 0.90 -7.36 6.31
CA LYS A 115 1.43 -7.27 4.94
C LYS A 115 1.38 -5.85 4.40
N GLY A 116 0.38 -5.07 4.81
CA GLY A 116 0.25 -3.62 4.65
C GLY A 116 1.54 -2.84 4.99
N LYS A 117 2.23 -3.26 6.05
CA LYS A 117 3.50 -2.65 6.48
C LYS A 117 4.67 -2.96 5.55
N GLU A 118 4.66 -4.16 4.95
CA GLU A 118 5.69 -4.65 4.04
C GLU A 118 5.54 -4.08 2.61
N PHE A 119 4.38 -3.52 2.25
CA PHE A 119 4.17 -2.89 0.94
C PHE A 119 5.09 -1.66 0.75
N GLN A 120 6.18 -1.87 0.02
CA GLN A 120 6.96 -0.79 -0.57
C GLN A 120 6.49 -0.60 -2.03
N LEU A 121 5.89 0.56 -2.32
CA LEU A 121 5.47 0.92 -3.69
C LEU A 121 6.64 0.86 -4.70
N ALA A 122 7.89 0.96 -4.22
CA ALA A 122 9.10 0.82 -5.03
C ALA A 122 9.24 -0.58 -5.67
N ASP A 123 8.80 -1.64 -4.98
CA ASP A 123 8.88 -3.02 -5.49
C ASP A 123 7.89 -3.26 -6.64
N TYR A 124 6.72 -2.61 -6.59
CA TYR A 124 5.75 -2.66 -7.69
C TYR A 124 6.12 -1.76 -8.86
N ARG A 125 6.83 -0.64 -8.64
CA ARG A 125 7.44 0.11 -9.76
C ARG A 125 8.37 -0.80 -10.54
N LYS A 126 9.11 -1.69 -9.88
CA LYS A 126 9.96 -2.68 -10.55
C LYS A 126 9.20 -3.77 -11.31
N ILE A 127 7.96 -4.10 -10.92
CA ILE A 127 7.12 -5.14 -11.56
C ILE A 127 6.26 -4.55 -12.70
N PHE A 128 5.81 -3.29 -12.57
CA PHE A 128 4.98 -2.61 -13.57
C PHE A 128 5.77 -1.73 -14.55
N HIS A 129 6.95 -1.20 -14.18
CA HIS A 129 7.84 -0.45 -15.09
C HIS A 129 9.00 -1.29 -15.67
N SER A 130 9.13 -2.58 -15.35
CA SER A 130 10.11 -3.45 -16.02
C SER A 130 9.85 -3.65 -17.53
N SER A 131 8.73 -3.14 -18.05
CA SER A 131 8.28 -3.40 -19.42
C SER A 131 8.29 -2.18 -20.34
N LEU A 132 8.67 -0.98 -19.87
CA LEU A 132 8.62 0.24 -20.72
C LEU A 132 9.91 1.08 -20.75
N GLU A 133 10.78 0.99 -19.74
CA GLU A 133 12.09 1.72 -19.76
C GLU A 133 13.27 0.83 -20.20
N GLY A 134 13.08 -0.50 -20.24
CA GLY A 134 14.13 -1.46 -20.63
C GLY A 134 14.32 -1.65 -22.14
N GLU A 135 13.33 -1.31 -22.98
CA GLU A 135 13.44 -1.54 -24.44
C GLU A 135 14.29 -0.48 -25.16
N ASN A 136 14.49 0.69 -24.52
CA ASN A 136 15.22 1.81 -25.10
C ASN A 136 16.52 2.16 -24.37
N ALA A 137 17.03 1.26 -23.51
CA ALA A 137 18.39 1.40 -23.01
C ALA A 137 19.39 1.00 -24.12
N LYS A 138 20.27 1.91 -24.50
CA LYS A 138 21.34 1.65 -25.48
C LYS A 138 22.67 1.74 -24.75
N ILE A 139 23.42 0.63 -24.77
CA ILE A 139 24.73 0.57 -24.10
C ILE A 139 25.79 1.08 -25.07
N LEU A 140 26.58 2.06 -24.62
CA LEU A 140 27.66 2.63 -25.41
C LEU A 140 28.99 1.92 -25.10
N ASP A 141 29.73 1.64 -26.16
CA ASP A 141 31.09 1.09 -26.11
C ASP A 141 32.14 2.19 -26.32
N THR A 142 33.38 1.94 -25.90
CA THR A 142 34.54 2.85 -26.01
C THR A 142 34.73 3.31 -27.46
N SER A 143 34.55 2.40 -28.43
CA SER A 143 34.71 2.68 -29.86
C SER A 143 33.73 3.73 -30.38
N VAL A 144 32.46 3.64 -29.98
CA VAL A 144 31.37 4.55 -30.40
C VAL A 144 31.59 5.95 -29.82
N ILE A 145 32.09 6.02 -28.59
CA ILE A 145 32.39 7.29 -27.92
C ILE A 145 33.59 7.99 -28.58
N ILE A 146 34.67 7.26 -28.89
CA ILE A 146 35.85 7.83 -29.56
C ILE A 146 35.51 8.33 -30.98
N ASP A 147 34.62 7.63 -31.69
CA ASP A 147 34.19 7.99 -33.06
C ASP A 147 33.41 9.32 -33.10
N GLY A 148 32.66 9.65 -32.04
CA GLY A 148 32.08 10.98 -31.80
C GLY A 148 30.77 11.26 -32.55
N ARG A 149 30.49 10.58 -33.67
CA ARG A 149 29.24 10.77 -34.44
C ARG A 149 27.96 10.44 -33.66
N ILE A 150 28.08 9.68 -32.56
CA ILE A 150 26.95 9.35 -31.70
C ILE A 150 26.32 10.61 -31.10
N ALA A 151 27.11 11.65 -30.78
CA ALA A 151 26.59 12.91 -30.25
C ALA A 151 25.69 13.60 -31.27
N ASP A 152 26.15 13.75 -32.52
CA ASP A 152 25.37 14.33 -33.61
C ASP A 152 24.07 13.55 -33.87
N ILE A 153 24.14 12.21 -33.85
CA ILE A 153 22.96 11.35 -34.03
C ILE A 153 21.95 11.54 -32.89
N CYS A 154 22.41 11.73 -31.66
CA CYS A 154 21.54 12.04 -30.53
C CYS A 154 20.91 13.43 -30.66
N GLU A 155 21.66 14.44 -31.11
CA GLU A 155 21.15 15.80 -31.32
C GLU A 155 20.08 15.88 -32.41
N THR A 156 20.17 15.04 -33.45
CA THR A 156 19.13 14.95 -34.49
C THR A 156 17.83 14.30 -34.02
N GLY A 157 17.80 13.71 -32.82
CA GLY A 157 16.66 12.95 -32.30
C GLY A 157 16.46 11.59 -32.99
N PHE A 158 17.42 11.13 -33.82
CA PHE A 158 17.34 9.84 -34.49
C PHE A 158 17.56 8.66 -33.52
N LEU A 159 18.31 8.90 -32.44
CA LEU A 159 18.54 7.91 -31.38
C LEU A 159 17.73 8.28 -30.13
N GLU A 160 16.67 7.54 -29.88
CA GLU A 160 15.81 7.70 -28.71
C GLU A 160 16.22 6.75 -27.58
N GLY A 161 15.94 7.16 -26.33
CA GLY A 161 16.12 6.31 -25.16
C GLY A 161 17.25 6.72 -24.22
N VAL A 162 17.53 5.86 -23.24
CA VAL A 162 18.55 6.10 -22.22
C VAL A 162 19.87 5.52 -22.70
N LEU A 163 20.89 6.37 -22.84
CA LEU A 163 22.25 5.93 -23.12
C LEU A 163 22.92 5.51 -21.81
N VAL A 164 23.41 4.28 -21.77
CA VAL A 164 24.09 3.71 -20.61
C VAL A 164 25.57 3.56 -20.93
N VAL A 165 26.42 4.25 -20.17
CA VAL A 165 27.89 4.10 -20.24
C VAL A 165 28.36 3.32 -19.01
N PRO A 166 28.80 2.07 -19.15
CA PRO A 166 29.35 1.30 -18.04
C PRO A 166 30.62 1.94 -17.46
N GLN A 167 30.84 1.78 -16.16
CA GLN A 167 32.00 2.39 -15.48
C GLN A 167 33.35 1.90 -16.04
N PHE A 168 33.43 0.67 -16.57
CA PHE A 168 34.67 0.16 -17.15
C PHE A 168 35.02 0.84 -18.49
N ILE A 169 34.03 1.30 -19.26
CA ILE A 169 34.23 2.06 -20.50
C ILE A 169 34.86 3.42 -20.19
N LEU A 170 34.40 4.10 -19.13
CA LEU A 170 35.02 5.35 -18.67
C LEU A 170 36.48 5.15 -18.24
N LYS A 171 36.77 4.05 -17.53
CA LYS A 171 38.14 3.70 -17.12
C LYS A 171 39.03 3.41 -18.33
N GLU A 172 38.50 2.71 -19.34
CA GLU A 172 39.23 2.45 -20.59
C GLU A 172 39.52 3.74 -21.36
N LEU A 173 38.55 4.65 -21.50
CA LEU A 173 38.76 5.95 -22.12
C LEU A 173 39.82 6.79 -21.39
N GLN A 174 39.81 6.78 -20.05
CA GLN A 174 40.84 7.43 -19.23
C GLN A 174 42.22 6.82 -19.46
N GLN A 175 42.33 5.49 -19.50
CA GLN A 175 43.61 4.82 -19.81
C GLN A 175 44.14 5.16 -21.21
N ILE A 176 43.25 5.27 -22.20
CA ILE A 176 43.62 5.70 -23.56
C ILE A 176 44.06 7.16 -23.56
N ALA A 177 43.38 8.03 -22.79
CA ALA A 177 43.72 9.44 -22.63
C ALA A 177 45.06 9.67 -21.91
N ASP A 178 45.49 8.72 -21.07
CA ASP A 178 46.77 8.77 -20.35
C ASP A 178 47.91 8.05 -21.09
N SER A 179 47.69 7.60 -22.33
CA SER A 179 48.71 6.90 -23.12
C SER A 179 49.92 7.78 -23.46
N SER A 180 51.10 7.17 -23.51
CA SER A 180 52.34 7.80 -23.98
C SER A 180 52.32 8.10 -25.49
N ASP A 181 51.51 7.38 -26.25
CA ASP A 181 51.26 7.62 -27.67
C ASP A 181 50.34 8.85 -27.83
N SER A 182 50.87 9.90 -28.46
CA SER A 182 50.17 11.16 -28.69
C SER A 182 48.87 10.99 -29.47
N LEU A 183 48.80 10.05 -30.42
CA LEU A 183 47.62 9.80 -31.24
C LEU A 183 46.53 9.08 -30.45
N LYS A 184 46.90 8.19 -29.51
CA LYS A 184 45.93 7.52 -28.63
C LYS A 184 45.42 8.46 -27.56
N ARG A 185 46.31 9.24 -26.93
CA ARG A 185 45.96 10.27 -25.96
C ARG A 185 44.93 11.27 -26.49
N ASN A 186 45.16 11.80 -27.70
CA ASN A 186 44.24 12.77 -28.30
C ASN A 186 42.86 12.16 -28.58
N ARG A 187 42.80 10.87 -28.97
CA ARG A 187 41.54 10.15 -29.17
C ARG A 187 40.79 9.89 -27.86
N GLY A 188 41.50 9.48 -26.81
CA GLY A 188 40.91 9.25 -25.49
C GLY A 188 40.35 10.53 -24.86
N ARG A 189 41.06 11.66 -24.98
CA ARG A 189 40.57 12.97 -24.54
C ARG A 189 39.32 13.40 -25.29
N ARG A 190 39.29 13.23 -26.62
CA ARG A 190 38.12 13.53 -27.44
C ARG A 190 36.89 12.72 -27.06
N GLY A 191 37.06 11.49 -26.56
CA GLY A 191 35.93 10.68 -26.09
C GLY A 191 35.48 11.01 -24.65
N LEU A 192 36.25 11.80 -23.91
CA LEU A 192 35.90 12.27 -22.56
C LEU A 192 35.30 13.68 -22.56
N GLU A 193 35.66 14.50 -23.56
CA GLU A 193 35.07 15.82 -23.85
C GLU A 193 33.70 15.70 -24.50
#